data_AF-A0A1L0GLR5-F1
#
_entry.id   AF-A0A1L0GLR5-F1
#
_cell.length_a   1.000
_cell.length_b   1.000
_cell.length_c   1.000
_cell.angle_alpha   90.00
_cell.angle_beta   90.00
_cell.angle_gamma   90.00
#
_symmetry.space_group_name_H-M   'P 1'
#
loop_
_entity.id
_entity.type
_entity.pdbx_description
1 polymer ?
#
loop_
_entity_poly.entity_id
_entity_poly.type
_entity_poly.pdbx_seq_one_letter_code
_entity_poly.pdbx_strand_id
1 'polypeptide(L)'
;MLRYLRSPNGIRRLSSSRMYLLNKKTNIPFARTLDPVESSVHTMEKILTILHDAESASHEEQVTVAEATRTSVDSENFSQKFFRSLGTDVFEYKVIQVLNSLEIVNQYDVFQLVSPETTKNIYGQYLSIFKDRYLRKLDPDVNALETLGRQFGELPLPTLASLTSKLKNLSSSLLVDGLHLPNREHFKFDFPDVLFYQPFKQITTDPLVLRKGLSMGHYPLNLLATMVNDPNVLETFLKRSRSTVPVLKLQNFMVAQSLEGSQAFKIVVKRYLRNSDPEKTIHSPFEGYHAANSTVEDGSDIEIVKAIVASRSRLMDRLLPYRDYKFALLSMDESEQDTNEKVVKILANIFDRFFGVCYRLDAKYCNDWAEDLIEFYLQNAENEKLFEQLFKDSIFSFRQAYAGLKFDNFKFKWDKQNAKSKTISKPRPKKKKKTNDATAAPPSMIKDVRALLADSTSFHEKSSV
;
A
#
# COMPACT_ATOMS: atom_id res chain seq x y z
N MET A 1 -37.31 61.03 -32.60
CA MET A 1 -38.42 60.15 -33.04
C MET A 1 -37.79 58.87 -33.56
N LEU A 2 -37.97 57.76 -32.82
CA LEU A 2 -37.58 56.36 -33.11
C LEU A 2 -36.12 56.05 -33.49
N ARG A 3 -35.48 55.15 -32.72
CA ARG A 3 -34.88 53.87 -33.20
C ARG A 3 -34.13 53.12 -32.06
N TYR A 4 -34.51 51.84 -31.90
CA TYR A 4 -33.70 50.65 -31.60
C TYR A 4 -32.58 50.66 -30.53
N LEU A 5 -32.83 49.91 -29.45
CA LEU A 5 -31.87 49.22 -28.54
C LEU A 5 -32.64 47.97 -28.04
N ARG A 6 -32.19 46.71 -28.01
CA ARG A 6 -30.88 46.03 -28.07
C ARG A 6 -31.13 44.59 -28.58
N SER A 7 -30.11 44.01 -29.21
CA SER A 7 -29.99 42.58 -29.59
C SER A 7 -28.82 41.95 -28.77
N PRO A 8 -28.37 40.70 -28.99
CA PRO A 8 -28.69 39.52 -28.18
C PRO A 8 -27.42 38.82 -27.63
N ASN A 9 -27.43 38.30 -26.39
CA ASN A 9 -26.38 37.38 -25.95
C ASN A 9 -27.01 36.07 -25.48
N GLY A 10 -26.98 35.09 -26.37
CA GLY A 10 -27.20 33.68 -26.03
C GLY A 10 -25.94 33.14 -25.34
N ILE A 11 -26.12 32.63 -24.13
CA ILE A 11 -25.15 31.74 -23.49
C ILE A 11 -25.86 30.39 -23.32
N ARG A 12 -25.58 29.46 -24.23
CA ARG A 12 -25.87 28.04 -24.03
C ARG A 12 -24.90 27.53 -22.97
N ARG A 13 -25.37 27.31 -21.74
CA ARG A 13 -24.68 26.43 -20.79
C ARG A 13 -25.11 25.00 -21.08
N LEU A 14 -24.17 24.21 -21.58
CA LEU A 14 -24.28 22.75 -21.62
C LEU A 14 -24.23 22.27 -20.17
N SER A 15 -25.35 21.71 -19.71
CA SER A 15 -25.46 21.05 -18.42
C SER A 15 -24.57 19.79 -18.41
N SER A 16 -23.66 19.73 -17.45
CA SER A 16 -22.92 18.53 -17.09
C SER A 16 -23.89 17.44 -16.61
N SER A 17 -24.12 16.45 -17.47
CA SER A 17 -24.85 15.22 -17.13
C SER A 17 -23.99 14.34 -16.23
N ARG A 18 -24.22 14.38 -14.91
CA ARG A 18 -23.77 13.33 -13.97
C ARG A 18 -24.55 12.05 -14.29
N MET A 19 -23.90 11.11 -14.96
CA MET A 19 -24.46 9.77 -15.21
C MET A 19 -24.40 8.93 -13.93
N TYR A 20 -25.54 8.81 -13.24
CA TYR A 20 -25.74 7.76 -12.24
C TYR A 20 -25.91 6.40 -12.94
N LEU A 21 -25.13 5.41 -12.50
CA LEU A 21 -25.13 4.06 -13.05
C LEU A 21 -26.49 3.35 -12.80
N LEU A 22 -27.21 3.10 -13.89
CA LEU A 22 -28.43 2.27 -13.93
C LEU A 22 -28.10 0.77 -13.81
N ASN A 23 -28.76 0.09 -12.88
CA ASN A 23 -28.73 -1.38 -12.76
C ASN A 23 -29.71 -2.02 -13.77
N LYS A 24 -29.18 -2.78 -14.74
CA LYS A 24 -29.90 -3.27 -15.92
C LYS A 24 -30.81 -4.51 -15.71
N LYS A 25 -31.19 -4.87 -14.48
CA LYS A 25 -31.97 -6.11 -14.26
C LYS A 25 -33.30 -5.99 -13.50
N THR A 26 -33.64 -4.84 -12.93
CA THR A 26 -34.95 -4.64 -12.30
C THR A 26 -35.39 -3.21 -12.55
N ASN A 27 -36.43 -3.03 -13.36
CA ASN A 27 -36.92 -1.72 -13.81
C ASN A 27 -37.77 -1.04 -12.71
N ILE A 28 -37.21 -0.92 -11.51
CA ILE A 28 -37.84 -0.32 -10.33
C ILE A 28 -36.82 0.64 -9.68
N PRO A 29 -37.15 1.94 -9.51
CA PRO A 29 -36.29 2.87 -8.81
C PRO A 29 -36.12 2.47 -7.33
N PHE A 30 -34.90 2.65 -6.80
CA PHE A 30 -34.45 2.26 -5.46
C PHE A 30 -35.35 2.79 -4.32
N ALA A 31 -36.11 3.85 -4.57
CA ALA A 31 -36.95 4.53 -3.58
C ALA A 31 -38.31 3.84 -3.26
N ARG A 32 -38.60 2.65 -3.78
CA ARG A 32 -39.92 1.99 -3.63
C ARG A 32 -39.92 0.57 -3.07
N THR A 33 -38.90 0.15 -2.30
CA THR A 33 -38.92 -1.15 -1.60
C THR A 33 -39.03 -1.04 -0.07
N LEU A 34 -39.63 0.04 0.42
CA LEU A 34 -40.07 0.13 1.81
C LEU A 34 -41.59 0.27 1.82
N ASP A 35 -42.27 -0.88 1.87
CA ASP A 35 -43.68 -0.97 2.25
C ASP A 35 -43.77 -1.18 3.77
N PRO A 36 -44.89 -0.82 4.42
CA PRO A 36 -45.01 0.47 5.09
C PRO A 36 -45.13 0.32 6.61
N VAL A 37 -44.62 1.29 7.36
CA VAL A 37 -45.04 1.55 8.74
C VAL A 37 -45.46 3.01 8.82
N GLU A 38 -46.72 3.22 9.19
CA GLU A 38 -47.38 4.51 9.26
C GLU A 38 -46.72 5.50 10.23
N SER A 39 -46.88 6.77 9.86
CA SER A 39 -46.91 7.99 10.67
C SER A 39 -45.58 8.60 11.13
N SER A 40 -45.20 9.70 10.49
CA SER A 40 -45.69 11.04 10.86
C SER A 40 -45.03 12.09 9.96
N VAL A 41 -45.71 13.22 9.75
CA VAL A 41 -45.13 14.43 9.12
C VAL A 41 -43.76 14.79 9.71
N HIS A 42 -43.54 14.43 10.98
CA HIS A 42 -42.28 14.61 11.70
C HIS A 42 -41.10 13.79 11.17
N THR A 43 -41.33 12.61 10.57
CA THR A 43 -40.26 11.83 9.92
C THR A 43 -39.91 12.41 8.56
N MET A 44 -40.90 12.93 7.83
CA MET A 44 -40.68 13.63 6.55
C MET A 44 -39.97 14.97 6.79
N GLU A 45 -40.34 15.73 7.81
CA GLU A 45 -39.63 16.93 8.24
C GLU A 45 -38.20 16.59 8.61
N LYS A 46 -37.94 15.57 9.45
CA LYS A 46 -36.56 15.15 9.77
C LYS A 46 -35.77 14.73 8.54
N ILE A 47 -36.37 13.99 7.61
CA ILE A 47 -35.70 13.60 6.36
C ILE A 47 -35.40 14.84 5.51
N LEU A 48 -36.33 15.79 5.43
CA LEU A 48 -36.14 17.05 4.70
C LEU A 48 -35.14 17.98 5.40
N THR A 49 -35.06 17.99 6.73
CA THR A 49 -34.04 18.71 7.50
C THR A 49 -32.69 18.05 7.30
N ILE A 50 -32.59 16.72 7.33
CA ILE A 50 -31.33 16.02 7.04
C ILE A 50 -30.90 16.26 5.59
N LEU A 51 -31.83 16.27 4.63
CA LEU A 51 -31.53 16.57 3.23
C LEU A 51 -31.17 18.04 3.03
N HIS A 52 -31.83 18.96 3.73
CA HIS A 52 -31.52 20.38 3.67
C HIS A 52 -30.21 20.69 4.38
N ASP A 53 -29.90 20.05 5.51
CA ASP A 53 -28.62 20.13 6.21
C ASP A 53 -27.52 19.51 5.36
N ALA A 54 -27.79 18.39 4.66
CA ALA A 54 -26.84 17.80 3.71
C ALA A 54 -26.66 18.68 2.45
N GLU A 55 -27.70 19.35 1.99
CA GLU A 55 -27.64 20.28 0.85
C GLU A 55 -26.96 21.59 1.25
N SER A 56 -27.21 22.10 2.45
CA SER A 56 -26.56 23.28 3.04
C SER A 56 -25.09 22.99 3.33
N ALA A 57 -24.77 21.83 3.91
CA ALA A 57 -23.40 21.36 4.05
C ALA A 57 -22.75 21.16 2.68
N SER A 58 -23.47 20.67 1.67
CA SER A 58 -22.92 20.56 0.30
C SER A 58 -22.71 21.91 -0.39
N HIS A 59 -23.45 22.95 -0.01
CA HIS A 59 -23.28 24.31 -0.51
C HIS A 59 -22.22 25.10 0.26
N GLU A 60 -22.01 24.83 1.55
CA GLU A 60 -20.89 25.39 2.33
C GLU A 60 -19.57 24.63 2.10
N GLU A 61 -19.61 23.34 1.78
CA GLU A 61 -18.43 22.52 1.41
C GLU A 61 -18.06 22.64 -0.07
N GLN A 62 -18.96 23.16 -0.92
CA GLN A 62 -18.64 23.59 -2.29
C GLN A 62 -18.18 25.06 -2.35
N VAL A 63 -17.37 25.51 -1.39
CA VAL A 63 -16.34 26.48 -1.75
C VAL A 63 -15.39 25.74 -2.69
N THR A 64 -15.75 25.73 -3.96
CA THR A 64 -14.89 25.17 -5.01
C THR A 64 -13.49 25.75 -4.81
N VAL A 65 -12.44 24.95 -5.00
CA VAL A 65 -11.06 25.43 -4.88
C VAL A 65 -10.86 26.70 -5.69
N ALA A 66 -11.58 26.84 -6.82
CA ALA A 66 -11.71 28.06 -7.62
C ALA A 66 -12.21 29.31 -6.86
N GLU A 67 -13.13 29.19 -5.91
CA GLU A 67 -13.56 30.29 -5.03
C GLU A 67 -12.58 30.55 -3.90
N ALA A 68 -11.90 29.52 -3.35
CA ALA A 68 -10.83 29.70 -2.37
C ALA A 68 -9.55 30.33 -2.97
N THR A 69 -9.20 30.01 -4.22
CA THR A 69 -8.13 30.68 -4.98
C THR A 69 -8.57 32.04 -5.52
N ARG A 70 -9.85 32.26 -5.85
CA ARG A 70 -10.36 33.59 -6.24
C ARG A 70 -10.58 34.55 -5.08
N THR A 71 -10.80 34.05 -3.86
CA THR A 71 -10.92 34.88 -2.65
C THR A 71 -9.59 35.09 -1.91
N SER A 72 -8.49 34.45 -2.32
CA SER A 72 -7.17 34.74 -1.75
C SER A 72 -6.53 35.98 -2.41
N VAL A 73 -6.88 37.14 -1.87
CA VAL A 73 -6.24 38.43 -2.18
C VAL A 73 -4.79 38.51 -1.65
N ASP A 74 -4.26 37.51 -0.93
CA ASP A 74 -2.87 37.53 -0.44
C ASP A 74 -2.10 36.23 -0.72
N SER A 75 -1.17 36.28 -1.68
CA SER A 75 -0.19 35.21 -1.98
C SER A 75 0.61 34.78 -0.73
N GLU A 76 0.86 35.70 0.20
CA GLU A 76 1.55 35.42 1.47
C GLU A 76 0.74 34.51 2.40
N ASN A 77 -0.59 34.72 2.48
CA ASN A 77 -1.47 33.88 3.31
C ASN A 77 -1.57 32.45 2.76
N PHE A 78 -1.56 32.29 1.44
CA PHE A 78 -1.49 30.97 0.81
C PHE A 78 -0.16 30.27 1.13
N SER A 79 0.96 30.97 0.94
CA SER A 79 2.31 30.45 1.20
C SER A 79 2.47 29.99 2.65
N GLN A 80 2.06 30.80 3.63
CA GLN A 80 2.12 30.44 5.05
C GLN A 80 1.30 29.18 5.36
N LYS A 81 0.06 29.09 4.87
CA LYS A 81 -0.81 27.92 5.08
C LYS A 81 -0.24 26.67 4.42
N PHE A 82 0.27 26.80 3.20
CA PHE A 82 0.90 25.71 2.46
C PHE A 82 2.12 25.15 3.21
N PHE A 83 3.06 26.02 3.61
CA PHE A 83 4.26 25.58 4.33
C PHE A 83 3.93 25.04 5.73
N ARG A 84 2.91 25.57 6.41
CA ARG A 84 2.41 25.00 7.67
C ARG A 84 1.82 23.59 7.48
N SER A 85 1.07 23.37 6.41
CA SER A 85 0.54 22.05 6.03
C SER A 85 1.67 21.08 5.72
N LEU A 86 2.63 21.48 4.87
CA LEU A 86 3.81 20.69 4.54
C LEU A 86 4.63 20.33 5.79
N GLY A 87 4.88 21.27 6.69
CA GLY A 87 5.62 21.00 7.92
C GLY A 87 4.89 20.06 8.87
N THR A 88 3.55 20.12 8.91
CA THR A 88 2.74 19.14 9.64
C THR A 88 2.92 17.75 9.04
N ASP A 89 2.82 17.63 7.72
CA ASP A 89 2.95 16.34 7.05
C ASP A 89 4.36 15.73 7.19
N VAL A 90 5.41 16.57 7.15
CA VAL A 90 6.81 16.17 7.38
C VAL A 90 7.02 15.69 8.81
N PHE A 91 6.42 16.36 9.78
CA PHE A 91 6.46 15.94 11.17
C PHE A 91 5.81 14.58 11.37
N GLU A 92 4.60 14.40 10.83
CA GLU A 92 3.84 13.14 10.91
C GLU A 92 4.59 11.99 10.23
N TYR A 93 5.12 12.21 9.02
CA TYR A 93 5.96 11.24 8.31
C TYR A 93 7.09 10.75 9.21
N LYS A 94 7.80 11.68 9.84
CA LYS A 94 8.98 11.34 10.62
C LYS A 94 8.63 10.62 11.91
N VAL A 95 7.54 11.00 12.59
CA VAL A 95 7.06 10.26 13.75
C VAL A 95 6.72 8.82 13.35
N ILE A 96 5.92 8.62 12.29
CA ILE A 96 5.59 7.28 11.78
C ILE A 96 6.87 6.49 11.45
N GLN A 97 7.83 7.11 10.76
CA GLN A 97 9.11 6.48 10.43
C GLN A 97 9.87 6.04 11.69
N VAL A 98 9.90 6.86 12.75
CA VAL A 98 10.54 6.50 14.03
C VAL A 98 9.82 5.33 14.68
N LEU A 99 8.49 5.36 14.77
CA LEU A 99 7.68 4.27 15.33
C LEU A 99 7.88 2.95 14.56
N ASN A 100 7.95 3.03 13.22
CA ASN A 100 8.22 1.88 12.35
C ASN A 100 9.65 1.36 12.49
N SER A 101 10.64 2.25 12.64
CA SER A 101 12.05 1.87 12.83
C SER A 101 12.29 1.23 14.20
N LEU A 102 11.50 1.63 15.20
CA LEU A 102 11.45 0.97 16.50
C LEU A 102 10.65 -0.35 16.46
N GLU A 103 9.98 -0.68 15.35
CA GLU A 103 9.14 -1.87 15.21
C GLU A 103 8.16 -2.04 16.38
N ILE A 104 7.44 -0.96 16.74
CA ILE A 104 6.49 -0.95 17.87
C ILE A 104 5.44 -2.08 17.77
N VAL A 105 5.05 -2.44 16.55
CA VAL A 105 4.16 -3.59 16.27
C VAL A 105 4.76 -4.92 16.73
N ASN A 106 6.09 -5.06 16.70
CA ASN A 106 6.78 -6.22 17.27
C ASN A 106 6.86 -6.17 18.79
N GLN A 107 7.07 -4.96 19.33
CA GLN A 107 7.45 -4.74 20.73
C GLN A 107 6.28 -4.87 21.70
N TYR A 108 5.08 -4.48 21.29
CA TYR A 108 3.89 -4.51 22.13
C TYR A 108 2.94 -5.63 21.71
N ASP A 109 2.64 -6.54 22.64
CA ASP A 109 1.76 -7.69 22.40
C ASP A 109 0.32 -7.32 22.02
N VAL A 110 -0.09 -6.08 22.35
CA VAL A 110 -1.39 -5.51 21.96
C VAL A 110 -1.62 -5.64 20.45
N PHE A 111 -0.60 -5.44 19.61
CA PHE A 111 -0.73 -5.53 18.16
C PHE A 111 -0.91 -6.96 17.62
N GLN A 112 -0.84 -7.98 18.47
CA GLN A 112 -1.15 -9.37 18.06
C GLN A 112 -2.66 -9.65 18.06
N LEU A 113 -3.43 -8.85 18.82
CA LEU A 113 -4.86 -9.08 19.08
C LEU A 113 -5.77 -8.01 18.46
N VAL A 114 -5.17 -6.94 17.95
CA VAL A 114 -5.88 -5.72 17.56
C VAL A 114 -6.10 -5.66 16.05
N SER A 115 -7.26 -5.11 15.65
CA SER A 115 -7.63 -4.96 14.24
C SER A 115 -6.76 -3.93 13.51
N PRO A 116 -6.60 -4.06 12.18
CA PRO A 116 -5.90 -3.09 11.33
C PRO A 116 -6.33 -1.62 11.51
N GLU A 117 -7.63 -1.38 11.69
CA GLU A 117 -8.18 -0.03 11.90
C GLU A 117 -7.75 0.56 13.23
N THR A 118 -7.79 -0.24 14.29
CA THR A 118 -7.36 0.19 15.61
C THR A 118 -5.86 0.48 15.62
N THR A 119 -5.05 -0.25 14.84
CA THR A 119 -3.64 0.09 14.62
C THR A 119 -3.48 1.49 14.02
N LYS A 120 -4.29 1.89 13.03
CA LYS A 120 -4.28 3.26 12.49
C LYS A 120 -4.62 4.28 13.57
N ASN A 121 -5.62 4.00 14.41
CA ASN A 121 -6.03 4.88 15.50
C ASN A 121 -4.92 5.05 16.55
N ILE A 122 -4.22 3.97 16.90
CA ILE A 122 -3.08 4.02 17.82
C ILE A 122 -1.97 4.90 17.25
N TYR A 123 -1.63 4.76 15.96
CA TYR A 123 -0.66 5.64 15.30
C TYR A 123 -1.14 7.10 15.32
N GLY A 124 -2.42 7.36 15.06
CA GLY A 124 -3.01 8.70 15.15
C GLY A 124 -2.90 9.32 16.56
N GLN A 125 -3.09 8.53 17.61
CA GLN A 125 -2.88 8.98 19.00
C GLN A 125 -1.40 9.29 19.28
N TYR A 126 -0.48 8.46 18.81
CA TYR A 126 0.95 8.79 18.94
C TYR A 126 1.29 10.08 18.19
N LEU A 127 0.78 10.26 16.97
CA LEU A 127 0.99 11.47 16.19
C LEU A 127 0.55 12.73 16.95
N SER A 128 -0.65 12.73 17.54
CA SER A 128 -1.16 13.88 18.31
C SER A 128 -0.29 14.15 19.55
N ILE A 129 0.07 13.12 20.31
CA ILE A 129 0.91 13.26 21.51
C ILE A 129 2.30 13.81 21.16
N PHE A 130 2.93 13.29 20.10
CA PHE A 130 4.23 13.76 19.65
C PHE A 130 4.16 15.22 19.18
N LYS A 131 3.10 15.57 18.43
CA LYS A 131 2.88 16.94 17.93
C LYS A 131 2.70 17.92 19.09
N ASP A 132 1.87 17.59 20.06
CA ASP A 132 1.65 18.40 21.26
C ASP A 132 2.95 18.62 22.05
N ARG A 133 3.73 17.57 22.26
CA ARG A 133 5.03 17.68 22.96
C ARG A 133 6.07 18.47 22.17
N TYR A 134 6.07 18.35 20.85
CA TYR A 134 6.98 19.11 20.00
C TYR A 134 6.66 20.61 20.08
N LEU A 135 5.37 20.96 19.97
CA LEU A 135 4.92 22.36 20.04
C LEU A 135 5.16 22.98 21.42
N ARG A 136 4.98 22.24 22.52
CA ARG A 136 5.23 22.74 23.88
C ARG A 136 6.70 23.06 24.19
N LYS A 137 7.65 22.48 23.43
CA LYS A 137 9.10 22.73 23.60
C LYS A 137 9.59 23.96 22.84
N LEU A 138 8.73 24.58 22.05
CA LEU A 138 9.07 25.71 21.18
C LEU A 138 8.39 26.96 21.72
N ASP A 139 9.01 28.11 21.50
CA ASP A 139 8.43 29.39 21.89
C ASP A 139 7.10 29.60 21.14
N PRO A 140 6.04 30.06 21.82
CA PRO A 140 4.70 30.21 21.23
C PRO A 140 4.66 31.20 20.05
N ASP A 141 5.65 32.09 19.95
CA ASP A 141 5.77 33.09 18.88
C ASP A 141 6.41 32.53 17.60
N VAL A 142 6.96 31.31 17.63
CA VAL A 142 7.58 30.68 16.47
C VAL A 142 6.56 29.81 15.76
N ASN A 143 6.24 30.12 14.50
CA ASN A 143 5.50 29.22 13.59
C ASN A 143 6.34 27.98 13.24
N ALA A 144 6.62 27.12 14.22
CA ALA A 144 7.59 26.04 14.11
C ALA A 144 7.27 25.03 12.99
N LEU A 145 5.99 24.79 12.74
CA LEU A 145 5.55 23.93 11.64
C LEU A 145 5.74 24.60 10.28
N GLU A 146 5.49 25.91 10.17
CA GLU A 146 5.75 26.63 8.92
C GLU A 146 7.24 26.67 8.61
N THR A 147 8.08 26.99 9.60
CA THR A 147 9.54 27.00 9.46
C THR A 147 10.06 25.62 9.05
N LEU A 148 9.52 24.55 9.64
CA LEU A 148 9.86 23.18 9.27
C LEU A 148 9.48 22.88 7.80
N GLY A 149 8.31 23.34 7.36
CA GLY A 149 7.87 23.20 5.98
C GLY A 149 8.76 23.95 4.99
N ARG A 150 9.13 25.20 5.29
CA ARG A 150 10.05 26.00 4.47
C ARG A 150 11.43 25.33 4.36
N GLN A 151 12.00 24.92 5.50
CA GLN A 151 13.29 24.22 5.54
C GLN A 151 13.27 22.90 4.76
N PHE A 152 12.19 22.12 4.87
CA PHE A 152 12.04 20.89 4.12
C PHE A 152 11.91 21.13 2.61
N GLY A 153 11.20 22.19 2.22
CA GLY A 153 11.14 22.65 0.84
C GLY A 153 12.54 22.84 0.27
N GLU A 154 13.34 23.70 0.90
CA GLU A 154 14.70 24.02 0.44
C GLU A 154 15.67 22.84 0.54
N LEU A 155 15.75 22.21 1.71
CA LEU A 155 16.75 21.21 2.07
C LEU A 155 16.07 19.99 2.76
N PRO A 156 15.54 19.01 2.00
CA PRO A 156 14.77 17.91 2.58
C PRO A 156 15.62 16.97 3.45
N LEU A 157 16.79 16.54 2.98
CA LEU A 157 17.63 15.57 3.69
C LEU A 157 18.19 16.12 5.02
N PRO A 158 18.79 17.33 5.07
CA PRO A 158 19.25 17.92 6.33
C PRO A 158 18.11 18.14 7.33
N THR A 159 16.94 18.57 6.85
CA THR A 159 15.76 18.80 7.69
C THR A 159 15.25 17.51 8.32
N LEU A 160 15.13 16.43 7.54
CA LEU A 160 14.74 15.12 8.05
C LEU A 160 15.77 14.57 9.06
N ALA A 161 17.06 14.78 8.83
CA ALA A 161 18.12 14.37 9.75
C ALA A 161 18.04 15.12 11.09
N SER A 162 17.87 16.45 11.05
CA SER A 162 17.67 17.29 12.23
C SER A 162 16.44 16.85 13.03
N LEU A 163 15.31 16.64 12.35
CA LEU A 163 14.07 16.17 12.98
C LEU A 163 14.23 14.78 13.62
N THR A 164 15.03 13.89 13.01
CA THR A 164 15.34 12.56 13.57
C THR A 164 15.96 12.69 14.97
N SER A 165 16.96 13.56 15.11
CA SER A 165 17.65 13.74 16.40
C SER A 165 16.70 14.26 17.48
N LYS A 166 15.85 15.25 17.13
CA LYS A 166 14.85 15.82 18.03
C LYS A 166 13.79 14.79 18.44
N LEU A 167 13.31 14.01 17.50
CA LEU A 167 12.29 12.98 17.74
C LEU A 167 12.84 11.79 18.51
N LYS A 168 14.10 11.40 18.31
CA LYS A 168 14.74 10.32 19.08
C LYS A 168 14.79 10.66 20.58
N ASN A 169 15.10 11.91 20.90
CA ASN A 169 15.10 12.42 22.29
C ASN A 169 13.67 12.53 22.85
N LEU A 170 12.68 12.79 22.00
CA LEU A 170 11.27 12.81 22.41
C LEU A 170 10.74 11.40 22.65
N SER A 171 11.06 10.43 21.78
CA SER A 171 10.61 9.05 21.89
C SER A 171 11.13 8.38 23.16
N SER A 172 12.38 8.64 23.57
CA SER A 172 12.91 8.14 24.83
C SER A 172 12.20 8.72 26.07
N SER A 173 11.50 9.85 25.93
CA SER A 173 10.71 10.46 27.02
C SER A 173 9.22 10.13 27.00
N LEU A 174 8.74 9.58 25.88
CA LEU A 174 7.31 9.37 25.59
C LEU A 174 6.93 7.90 25.67
N LEU A 175 7.82 7.02 25.25
CA LEU A 175 7.61 5.58 25.30
C LEU A 175 8.04 5.08 26.68
N VAL A 176 7.18 4.28 27.30
CA VAL A 176 7.24 3.87 28.72
C VAL A 176 8.54 3.11 29.08
N ASP A 177 9.32 2.68 28.08
CA ASP A 177 10.59 1.96 28.26
C ASP A 177 11.79 2.68 27.62
N GLY A 178 11.82 4.02 27.62
CA GLY A 178 12.88 4.82 26.97
C GLY A 178 14.32 4.55 27.42
N LEU A 179 14.52 3.91 28.58
CA LEU A 179 15.81 3.43 29.10
C LEU A 179 16.06 1.92 28.84
N HIS A 180 15.03 1.17 28.42
CA HIS A 180 15.03 -0.29 28.22
C HIS A 180 14.55 -0.74 26.83
N LEU A 181 14.71 0.11 25.81
CA LEU A 181 14.66 -0.28 24.40
C LEU A 181 16.03 -0.72 23.79
N PRO A 182 17.07 -1.22 24.53
CA PRO A 182 18.27 -1.67 23.87
C PRO A 182 18.01 -3.01 23.20
N ASN A 183 18.35 -3.12 21.92
CA ASN A 183 18.74 -4.37 21.27
C ASN A 183 17.75 -5.55 21.38
N ARG A 184 16.43 -5.34 21.35
CA ARG A 184 15.54 -6.46 21.01
C ARG A 184 15.74 -6.78 19.53
N GLU A 185 15.89 -8.06 19.22
CA GLU A 185 16.14 -8.51 17.85
C GLU A 185 15.06 -7.96 16.92
N HIS A 186 15.49 -7.33 15.82
CA HIS A 186 14.61 -6.97 14.71
C HIS A 186 13.74 -8.16 14.32
N PHE A 187 12.53 -7.89 13.88
CA PHE A 187 11.62 -8.92 13.43
C PHE A 187 12.27 -9.75 12.31
N LYS A 188 12.66 -10.99 12.63
CA LYS A 188 13.20 -11.96 11.69
C LYS A 188 12.06 -12.79 11.13
N PHE A 189 12.07 -13.00 9.82
CA PHE A 189 11.19 -13.98 9.21
C PHE A 189 11.77 -15.38 9.35
N ASP A 190 10.91 -16.36 9.64
CA ASP A 190 11.29 -17.77 9.72
C ASP A 190 11.43 -18.45 8.34
N PHE A 191 11.35 -17.69 7.24
CA PHE A 191 11.34 -18.22 5.88
C PHE A 191 12.58 -17.80 5.07
N PRO A 192 12.97 -18.59 4.05
CA PRO A 192 14.26 -18.43 3.37
C PRO A 192 14.44 -17.07 2.70
N ASP A 193 15.69 -16.59 2.68
CA ASP A 193 16.08 -15.38 1.97
C ASP A 193 15.88 -15.54 0.46
N VAL A 194 15.24 -14.55 -0.18
CA VAL A 194 14.95 -14.57 -1.61
C VAL A 194 15.37 -13.26 -2.26
N LEU A 195 16.08 -13.38 -3.38
CA LEU A 195 16.35 -12.25 -4.27
C LEU A 195 15.09 -11.93 -5.08
N PHE A 196 14.58 -10.71 -4.95
CA PHE A 196 13.46 -10.26 -5.78
C PHE A 196 13.84 -10.24 -7.26
N TYR A 197 12.89 -10.61 -8.11
CA TYR A 197 12.98 -10.38 -9.54
C TYR A 197 12.98 -8.87 -9.81
N GLN A 198 13.98 -8.36 -10.54
CA GLN A 198 13.96 -6.99 -11.06
C GLN A 198 13.16 -7.00 -12.39
N PRO A 199 11.94 -6.46 -12.42
CA PRO A 199 11.09 -6.56 -13.60
C PRO A 199 11.56 -5.70 -14.78
N PHE A 200 12.45 -4.74 -14.54
CA PHE A 200 12.91 -3.80 -15.56
C PHE A 200 14.37 -4.06 -15.94
N LYS A 201 14.57 -4.62 -17.14
CA LYS A 201 15.89 -4.80 -17.77
C LYS A 201 16.28 -3.64 -18.71
N GLN A 202 15.33 -2.76 -19.03
CA GLN A 202 15.50 -1.68 -20.01
C GLN A 202 15.50 -0.30 -19.34
N ILE A 203 16.27 0.64 -19.90
CA ILE A 203 16.58 1.96 -19.32
C ILE A 203 15.49 3.02 -19.60
N THR A 204 14.56 2.77 -20.54
CA THR A 204 13.54 3.75 -21.02
C THR A 204 12.80 4.45 -19.90
N THR A 205 13.00 5.73 -19.61
CA THR A 205 12.37 6.43 -18.48
C THR A 205 10.85 6.57 -18.67
N ASP A 206 10.07 5.70 -18.02
CA ASP A 206 8.59 5.79 -17.96
C ASP A 206 8.20 6.42 -16.60
N PRO A 207 7.55 7.60 -16.58
CA PRO A 207 7.21 8.32 -15.34
C PRO A 207 6.20 7.55 -14.48
N LEU A 208 5.42 6.63 -15.06
CA LEU A 208 4.44 5.81 -14.34
C LEU A 208 5.06 4.56 -13.69
N VAL A 209 6.37 4.35 -13.82
CA VAL A 209 7.05 3.11 -13.41
C VAL A 209 8.11 3.35 -12.34
N LEU A 210 7.81 2.86 -11.13
CA LEU A 210 8.78 2.72 -10.03
C LEU A 210 9.67 1.51 -10.25
N ARG A 211 10.94 1.75 -10.55
CA ARG A 211 11.91 0.71 -10.98
C ARG A 211 12.77 0.16 -9.87
N LYS A 212 12.84 0.84 -8.73
CA LYS A 212 13.72 0.45 -7.62
C LYS A 212 13.51 -1.02 -7.27
N GLY A 213 14.60 -1.78 -7.20
CA GLY A 213 14.58 -3.14 -6.66
C GLY A 213 14.66 -3.08 -5.13
N LEU A 214 13.91 -3.95 -4.45
CA LEU A 214 14.05 -4.15 -3.01
C LEU A 214 14.88 -5.40 -2.77
N SER A 215 15.77 -5.36 -1.77
CA SER A 215 16.53 -6.54 -1.31
C SER A 215 15.99 -7.01 0.03
N MET A 216 15.90 -8.32 0.21
CA MET A 216 15.44 -8.98 1.43
C MET A 216 16.57 -9.34 2.40
N GLY A 217 17.82 -9.46 1.90
CA GLY A 217 18.90 -10.11 2.64
C GLY A 217 19.28 -9.43 3.97
N HIS A 218 19.03 -8.14 4.11
CA HIS A 218 19.22 -7.42 5.38
C HIS A 218 17.93 -6.83 5.96
N TYR A 219 16.83 -6.88 5.20
CA TYR A 219 15.56 -6.23 5.56
C TYR A 219 14.39 -7.16 5.21
N PRO A 220 14.15 -8.18 6.06
CA PRO A 220 13.06 -9.14 5.87
C PRO A 220 11.73 -8.45 5.58
N LEU A 221 11.39 -7.38 6.32
CA LEU A 221 10.12 -6.65 6.19
C LEU A 221 9.83 -6.08 4.78
N ASN A 222 10.81 -6.05 3.87
CA ASN A 222 10.62 -5.63 2.48
C ASN A 222 9.70 -6.56 1.68
N LEU A 223 9.49 -7.81 2.11
CA LEU A 223 8.54 -8.73 1.48
C LEU A 223 7.12 -8.15 1.52
N LEU A 224 6.76 -7.61 2.68
CA LEU A 224 5.43 -7.09 2.97
C LEU A 224 5.06 -5.91 2.07
N ALA A 225 6.08 -5.22 1.54
CA ALA A 225 5.92 -4.08 0.66
C ALA A 225 5.21 -4.40 -0.65
N THR A 226 5.30 -5.65 -1.13
CA THR A 226 4.73 -6.08 -2.41
C THR A 226 3.62 -7.13 -2.28
N MET A 227 3.38 -7.61 -1.06
CA MET A 227 2.37 -8.63 -0.78
C MET A 227 0.96 -8.03 -0.68
N VAL A 228 -0.06 -8.80 -1.06
CA VAL A 228 -1.48 -8.43 -0.90
C VAL A 228 -1.86 -8.56 0.59
N ASN A 229 -2.48 -7.52 1.15
CA ASN A 229 -2.91 -7.49 2.56
C ASN A 229 -4.32 -8.10 2.71
N ASP A 230 -4.44 -9.40 2.45
CA ASP A 230 -5.70 -10.15 2.58
C ASP A 230 -5.54 -11.27 3.63
N PRO A 231 -6.44 -11.39 4.62
CA PRO A 231 -6.27 -12.34 5.72
C PRO A 231 -6.14 -13.80 5.25
N ASN A 232 -6.91 -14.21 4.23
CA ASN A 232 -6.88 -15.57 3.71
C ASN A 232 -5.59 -15.86 2.93
N VAL A 233 -5.10 -14.87 2.17
CA VAL A 233 -3.79 -14.93 1.51
C VAL A 233 -2.68 -15.05 2.54
N LEU A 234 -2.66 -14.19 3.56
CA LEU A 234 -1.62 -14.21 4.59
C LEU A 234 -1.62 -15.50 5.40
N GLU A 235 -2.80 -15.99 5.81
CA GLU A 235 -2.92 -17.24 6.54
C GLU A 235 -2.41 -18.42 5.70
N THR A 236 -2.79 -18.48 4.42
CA THR A 236 -2.32 -19.54 3.50
C THR A 236 -0.81 -19.44 3.30
N PHE A 237 -0.28 -18.24 3.13
CA PHE A 237 1.16 -18.00 2.98
C PHE A 237 1.93 -18.51 4.20
N LEU A 238 1.50 -18.12 5.41
CA LEU A 238 2.15 -18.50 6.68
C LEU A 238 2.09 -20.01 6.93
N LYS A 239 0.95 -20.66 6.66
CA LYS A 239 0.80 -22.12 6.75
C LYS A 239 1.77 -22.84 5.81
N ARG A 240 1.96 -22.33 4.60
CA ARG A 240 2.83 -22.95 3.59
C ARG A 240 4.31 -22.72 3.90
N SER A 241 4.66 -21.53 4.38
CA SER A 241 6.02 -21.19 4.80
C SER A 241 6.40 -21.77 6.17
N ARG A 242 5.45 -22.43 6.86
CA ARG A 242 5.60 -23.01 8.21
C ARG A 242 5.99 -21.98 9.27
N SER A 243 5.56 -20.74 9.07
CA SER A 243 5.77 -19.63 10.00
C SER A 243 4.77 -19.71 11.15
N THR A 244 5.22 -19.35 12.35
CA THR A 244 4.38 -19.27 13.55
C THR A 244 3.84 -17.86 13.81
N VAL A 245 4.17 -16.90 12.95
CA VAL A 245 3.78 -15.49 13.10
C VAL A 245 2.25 -15.35 13.01
N PRO A 246 1.59 -14.65 13.94
CA PRO A 246 0.16 -14.38 13.85
C PRO A 246 -0.21 -13.52 12.63
N VAL A 247 -1.29 -13.87 11.94
CA VAL A 247 -1.79 -13.15 10.75
C VAL A 247 -2.04 -11.67 11.06
N LEU A 248 -2.74 -11.37 12.16
CA LEU A 248 -3.06 -9.99 12.58
C LEU A 248 -1.81 -9.15 12.82
N LYS A 249 -0.76 -9.74 13.41
CA LYS A 249 0.53 -9.06 13.61
C LYS A 249 1.14 -8.64 12.27
N LEU A 250 1.09 -9.52 11.27
CA LEU A 250 1.58 -9.23 9.92
C LEU A 250 0.76 -8.15 9.22
N GLN A 251 -0.57 -8.20 9.33
CA GLN A 251 -1.46 -7.15 8.81
C GLN A 251 -1.15 -5.81 9.45
N ASN A 252 -0.90 -5.77 10.76
CA ASN A 252 -0.55 -4.54 11.47
C ASN A 252 0.80 -3.96 11.03
N PHE A 253 1.81 -4.81 10.73
CA PHE A 253 3.04 -4.35 10.08
C PHE A 253 2.78 -3.77 8.69
N MET A 254 1.94 -4.42 7.89
CA MET A 254 1.58 -3.95 6.54
C MET A 254 0.85 -2.60 6.60
N VAL A 255 -0.07 -2.41 7.56
CA VAL A 255 -0.75 -1.12 7.80
C VAL A 255 0.25 -0.05 8.17
N ALA A 256 1.16 -0.33 9.11
CA ALA A 256 2.18 0.62 9.56
C ALA A 256 3.11 1.06 8.41
N GLN A 257 3.52 0.13 7.54
CA GLN A 257 4.26 0.44 6.32
C GLN A 257 3.45 1.29 5.33
N SER A 258 2.15 1.02 5.22
CA SER A 258 1.25 1.76 4.32
C SER A 258 1.07 3.21 4.77
N LEU A 259 0.92 3.44 6.08
CA LEU A 259 0.82 4.79 6.66
C LEU A 259 2.07 5.61 6.37
N GLU A 260 3.25 5.02 6.57
CA GLU A 260 4.51 5.69 6.29
C GLU A 260 4.65 6.05 4.81
N GLY A 261 4.33 5.11 3.92
CA GLY A 261 4.48 5.32 2.50
C GLY A 261 3.48 6.29 1.90
N SER A 262 2.23 6.27 2.35
CA SER A 262 1.23 7.27 1.98
C SER A 262 1.70 8.67 2.37
N GLN A 263 2.21 8.81 3.60
CA GLN A 263 2.72 10.10 4.09
C GLN A 263 4.01 10.52 3.37
N ALA A 264 4.90 9.58 3.06
CA ALA A 264 6.10 9.83 2.27
C ALA A 264 5.75 10.36 0.87
N PHE A 265 4.77 9.74 0.20
CA PHE A 265 4.32 10.20 -1.12
C PHE A 265 3.74 11.62 -1.04
N LYS A 266 2.89 11.87 -0.04
CA LYS A 266 2.29 13.18 0.21
C LYS A 266 3.33 14.30 0.38
N ILE A 267 4.35 14.11 1.23
CA ILE A 267 5.37 15.13 1.45
C ILE A 267 6.22 15.39 0.20
N VAL A 268 6.49 14.36 -0.60
CA VAL A 268 7.26 14.48 -1.85
C VAL A 268 6.47 15.27 -2.88
N VAL A 269 5.19 14.94 -3.06
CA VAL A 269 4.31 15.67 -4.00
C VAL A 269 4.15 17.12 -3.57
N LYS A 270 3.82 17.38 -2.29
CA LYS A 270 3.72 18.76 -1.78
C LYS A 270 5.03 19.53 -1.97
N ARG A 271 6.18 18.91 -1.67
CA ARG A 271 7.47 19.57 -1.87
C ARG A 271 7.72 19.99 -3.32
N TYR A 272 7.31 19.19 -4.29
CA TYR A 272 7.44 19.53 -5.71
C TYR A 272 6.49 20.69 -6.08
N LEU A 273 5.25 20.65 -5.60
CA LEU A 273 4.24 21.66 -5.90
C LEU A 273 4.50 23.03 -5.25
N ARG A 274 5.46 23.16 -4.31
CA ARG A 274 5.72 24.41 -3.57
C ARG A 274 5.94 25.66 -4.43
N ASN A 275 6.47 25.48 -5.64
CA ASN A 275 6.81 26.56 -6.58
C ASN A 275 5.85 26.56 -7.79
N SER A 276 4.92 25.61 -7.84
CA SER A 276 3.95 25.51 -8.91
C SER A 276 2.82 26.51 -8.69
N ASP A 277 2.27 27.01 -9.77
CA ASP A 277 1.08 27.86 -9.72
C ASP A 277 -0.12 27.02 -9.26
N PRO A 278 -0.84 27.40 -8.17
CA PRO A 278 -2.04 26.72 -7.69
C PRO A 278 -3.09 26.48 -8.76
N GLU A 279 -3.21 27.39 -9.72
CA GLU A 279 -4.18 27.26 -10.80
C GLU A 279 -3.88 26.07 -11.71
N LYS A 280 -2.61 25.70 -11.88
CA LYS A 280 -2.19 24.57 -12.74
C LYS A 280 -2.58 23.21 -12.16
N THR A 281 -2.83 23.15 -10.87
CA THR A 281 -3.23 21.91 -10.19
C THR A 281 -4.73 21.73 -10.08
N ILE A 282 -5.51 22.76 -10.42
CA ILE A 282 -6.98 22.68 -10.44
C ILE A 282 -7.37 21.63 -11.49
N HIS A 283 -8.19 20.65 -11.09
CA HIS A 283 -8.56 19.47 -11.89
C HIS A 283 -7.47 18.41 -12.08
N SER A 284 -6.32 18.56 -11.42
CA SER A 284 -5.31 17.49 -11.35
C SER A 284 -5.58 16.59 -10.14
N PRO A 285 -5.16 15.31 -10.17
CA PRO A 285 -5.30 14.43 -9.00
C PRO A 285 -4.51 14.94 -7.77
N PHE A 286 -3.62 15.93 -7.94
CA PHE A 286 -2.81 16.52 -6.88
C PHE A 286 -3.41 17.80 -6.28
N GLU A 287 -4.61 18.21 -6.71
CA GLU A 287 -5.30 19.41 -6.23
C GLU A 287 -5.39 19.45 -4.70
N GLY A 288 -5.82 18.34 -4.08
CA GLY A 288 -5.93 18.24 -2.61
C GLY A 288 -4.58 18.35 -1.88
N TYR A 289 -3.46 18.04 -2.55
CA TYR A 289 -2.13 18.21 -1.97
C TYR A 289 -1.61 19.64 -2.12
N HIS A 290 -2.09 20.38 -3.12
CA HIS A 290 -1.70 21.79 -3.29
C HIS A 290 -2.60 22.75 -2.51
N ALA A 291 -3.87 22.40 -2.34
CA ALA A 291 -4.83 23.18 -1.57
C ALA A 291 -4.52 23.08 -0.07
N ALA A 292 -4.15 24.20 0.55
CA ALA A 292 -3.81 24.25 1.97
C ALA A 292 -5.00 23.96 2.93
N ASN A 293 -6.24 23.89 2.40
CA ASN A 293 -7.50 23.85 3.15
C ASN A 293 -8.45 22.70 2.76
N SER A 294 -8.04 21.72 1.95
CA SER A 294 -8.91 20.57 1.66
C SER A 294 -9.03 19.71 2.93
N THR A 295 -10.12 19.92 3.67
CA THR A 295 -10.61 19.00 4.72
C THR A 295 -11.18 17.73 4.12
N VAL A 296 -11.55 17.80 2.84
CA VAL A 296 -11.92 16.67 1.99
C VAL A 296 -10.71 16.36 1.12
N GLU A 297 -9.74 15.63 1.68
CA GLU A 297 -8.84 14.84 0.83
C GLU A 297 -9.75 13.80 0.17
N ASP A 298 -10.31 14.12 -1.00
CA ASP A 298 -10.98 13.12 -1.84
C ASP A 298 -9.88 12.16 -2.33
N GLY A 299 -9.51 11.22 -1.46
CA GLY A 299 -8.37 10.33 -1.63
C GLY A 299 -8.52 9.39 -2.82
N SER A 300 -9.70 9.35 -3.45
CA SER A 300 -10.04 8.54 -4.60
C SER A 300 -9.12 8.80 -5.80
N ASP A 301 -8.84 10.07 -6.14
CA ASP A 301 -8.05 10.40 -7.33
C ASP A 301 -6.57 10.05 -7.14
N ILE A 302 -6.02 10.35 -5.96
CA ILE A 302 -4.68 9.92 -5.59
C ILE A 302 -4.57 8.39 -5.53
N GLU A 303 -5.57 7.70 -4.96
CA GLU A 303 -5.61 6.24 -4.95
C GLU A 303 -5.60 5.65 -6.36
N ILE A 304 -6.26 6.29 -7.33
CA ILE A 304 -6.22 5.91 -8.74
C ILE A 304 -4.79 6.07 -9.30
N VAL A 305 -4.13 7.20 -9.05
CA VAL A 305 -2.72 7.41 -9.47
C VAL A 305 -1.82 6.33 -8.89
N LYS A 306 -1.91 6.08 -7.58
CA LYS A 306 -1.16 5.03 -6.88
C LYS A 306 -1.42 3.66 -7.48
N ALA A 307 -2.67 3.34 -7.81
CA ALA A 307 -3.05 2.06 -8.41
C ALA A 307 -2.49 1.89 -9.83
N ILE A 308 -2.51 2.95 -10.65
CA ILE A 308 -1.91 2.95 -11.99
C ILE A 308 -0.42 2.67 -11.89
N VAL A 309 0.28 3.39 -11.01
CA VAL A 309 1.72 3.21 -10.79
C VAL A 309 2.01 1.80 -10.28
N ALA A 310 1.24 1.27 -9.32
CA ALA A 310 1.45 -0.09 -8.82
C ALA A 310 1.34 -1.15 -9.92
N SER A 311 0.35 -1.00 -10.80
CA SER A 311 0.11 -1.90 -11.93
C SER A 311 1.22 -1.80 -12.99
N ARG A 312 1.54 -0.58 -13.43
CA ARG A 312 2.63 -0.31 -14.40
C ARG A 312 4.00 -0.75 -13.88
N SER A 313 4.23 -0.59 -12.58
CA SER A 313 5.45 -1.02 -11.88
C SER A 313 5.51 -2.53 -11.60
N ARG A 314 4.43 -3.25 -11.95
CA ARG A 314 4.25 -4.69 -11.74
C ARG A 314 4.54 -5.11 -10.30
N LEU A 315 4.10 -4.32 -9.32
CA LEU A 315 4.50 -4.53 -7.92
C LEU A 315 4.04 -5.90 -7.38
N MET A 316 2.81 -6.31 -7.71
CA MET A 316 2.28 -7.64 -7.37
C MET A 316 3.11 -8.77 -8.00
N ASP A 317 3.57 -8.59 -9.23
CA ASP A 317 4.25 -9.64 -9.99
C ASP A 317 5.64 -9.97 -9.43
N ARG A 318 6.24 -9.05 -8.67
CA ARG A 318 7.59 -9.20 -8.10
C ARG A 318 7.72 -10.38 -7.16
N LEU A 319 6.61 -10.80 -6.54
CA LEU A 319 6.55 -11.96 -5.65
C LEU A 319 6.03 -13.24 -6.31
N LEU A 320 5.57 -13.21 -7.56
CA LEU A 320 5.08 -14.42 -8.25
C LEU A 320 6.13 -15.54 -8.42
N PRO A 321 7.45 -15.26 -8.52
CA PRO A 321 8.46 -16.31 -8.45
C PRO A 321 8.45 -17.06 -7.10
N TYR A 322 7.95 -16.45 -6.03
CA TYR A 322 7.84 -17.10 -4.73
C TYR A 322 6.63 -18.04 -4.72
N ARG A 323 6.92 -19.34 -4.83
CA ARG A 323 5.91 -20.39 -4.98
C ARG A 323 4.83 -20.31 -3.92
N ASP A 324 5.17 -20.15 -2.66
CA ASP A 324 4.17 -20.18 -1.58
C ASP A 324 3.25 -18.97 -1.59
N TYR A 325 3.76 -17.79 -1.99
CA TYR A 325 2.92 -16.62 -2.23
C TYR A 325 2.05 -16.80 -3.49
N LYS A 326 2.62 -17.32 -4.59
CA LYS A 326 1.85 -17.65 -5.80
C LYS A 326 0.65 -18.55 -5.47
N PHE A 327 0.82 -19.54 -4.60
CA PHE A 327 -0.29 -20.38 -4.15
C PHE A 327 -1.23 -19.68 -3.17
N ALA A 328 -0.69 -18.86 -2.26
CA ALA A 328 -1.48 -18.12 -1.28
C ALA A 328 -2.44 -17.12 -1.93
N LEU A 329 -2.02 -16.47 -3.01
CA LEU A 329 -2.88 -15.56 -3.78
C LEU A 329 -4.19 -16.21 -4.25
N LEU A 330 -4.20 -17.52 -4.46
CA LEU A 330 -5.39 -18.25 -4.90
C LEU A 330 -6.46 -18.38 -3.82
N SER A 331 -6.11 -18.11 -2.56
CA SER A 331 -7.03 -18.08 -1.42
C SER A 331 -7.72 -16.73 -1.24
N MET A 332 -7.37 -15.72 -2.05
CA MET A 332 -8.07 -14.43 -2.03
C MET A 332 -9.52 -14.62 -2.51
N ASP A 333 -10.48 -14.11 -1.75
CA ASP A 333 -11.89 -14.22 -2.08
C ASP A 333 -12.24 -13.41 -3.34
N GLU A 334 -13.20 -13.90 -4.13
CA GLU A 334 -13.64 -13.18 -5.33
C GLU A 334 -14.38 -11.88 -4.98
N SER A 335 -15.00 -11.82 -3.80
CA SER A 335 -15.64 -10.61 -3.26
C SER A 335 -14.65 -9.49 -2.99
N GLU A 336 -13.36 -9.77 -2.82
CA GLU A 336 -12.35 -8.72 -2.56
C GLU A 336 -11.89 -8.00 -3.84
N GLN A 337 -12.40 -8.40 -5.01
CA GLN A 337 -11.99 -7.86 -6.32
C GLN A 337 -13.15 -7.71 -7.32
N ASP A 338 -14.38 -7.85 -6.83
CA ASP A 338 -15.61 -7.77 -7.63
C ASP A 338 -15.83 -6.36 -8.20
N THR A 339 -15.46 -5.32 -7.46
CA THR A 339 -15.53 -3.92 -7.89
C THR A 339 -14.16 -3.35 -8.27
N ASN A 340 -14.18 -2.34 -9.15
CA ASN A 340 -12.94 -1.63 -9.52
C ASN A 340 -12.35 -0.91 -8.30
N GLU A 341 -13.18 -0.34 -7.43
CA GLU A 341 -12.76 0.36 -6.20
C GLU A 341 -11.95 -0.55 -5.26
N LYS A 342 -12.36 -1.80 -5.07
CA LYS A 342 -11.60 -2.73 -4.22
C LYS A 342 -10.24 -3.06 -4.83
N VAL A 343 -10.18 -3.26 -6.15
CA VAL A 343 -8.92 -3.47 -6.87
C VAL A 343 -7.99 -2.25 -6.74
N VAL A 344 -8.54 -1.04 -6.88
CA VAL A 344 -7.80 0.22 -6.65
C VAL A 344 -7.22 0.24 -5.24
N LYS A 345 -8.03 -0.03 -4.21
CA LYS A 345 -7.59 -0.06 -2.82
C LYS A 345 -6.47 -1.07 -2.59
N ILE A 346 -6.54 -2.26 -3.18
CA ILE A 346 -5.47 -3.27 -3.08
C ILE A 346 -4.18 -2.73 -3.70
N LEU A 347 -4.25 -2.20 -4.93
CA LEU A 347 -3.09 -1.69 -5.66
C LEU A 347 -2.47 -0.44 -4.99
N ALA A 348 -3.30 0.51 -4.55
CA ALA A 348 -2.87 1.72 -3.86
C ALA A 348 -2.19 1.38 -2.52
N ASN A 349 -2.72 0.42 -1.76
CA ASN A 349 -2.09 -0.04 -0.53
C ASN A 349 -0.73 -0.73 -0.80
N ILE A 350 -0.60 -1.47 -1.91
CA ILE A 350 0.69 -2.06 -2.32
C ILE A 350 1.67 -0.96 -2.72
N PHE A 351 1.21 0.05 -3.48
CA PHE A 351 2.01 1.23 -3.79
C PHE A 351 2.51 1.90 -2.52
N ASP A 352 1.65 2.20 -1.56
CA ASP A 352 2.02 2.91 -0.34
C ASP A 352 3.14 2.17 0.39
N ARG A 353 2.95 0.88 0.70
CA ARG A 353 3.99 0.11 1.39
C ARG A 353 5.31 0.08 0.59
N PHE A 354 5.22 -0.14 -0.72
CA PHE A 354 6.39 -0.16 -1.59
C PHE A 354 7.13 1.18 -1.63
N PHE A 355 6.39 2.28 -1.77
CA PHE A 355 6.94 3.63 -1.83
C PHE A 355 7.58 4.04 -0.51
N GLY A 356 6.98 3.68 0.63
CA GLY A 356 7.58 3.91 1.94
C GLY A 356 8.95 3.25 2.09
N VAL A 357 9.08 1.99 1.64
CA VAL A 357 10.36 1.28 1.64
C VAL A 357 11.33 1.86 0.60
N CYS A 358 10.86 2.21 -0.61
CA CYS A 358 11.66 2.93 -1.63
C CYS A 358 12.30 4.18 -1.02
N TYR A 359 11.48 5.02 -0.41
CA TYR A 359 11.87 6.33 0.09
C TYR A 359 12.85 6.24 1.25
N ARG A 360 12.70 5.23 2.13
CA ARG A 360 13.67 4.94 3.18
C ARG A 360 15.05 4.57 2.63
N LEU A 361 15.09 3.79 1.54
CA LEU A 361 16.34 3.31 0.96
C LEU A 361 17.00 4.35 0.05
N ASP A 362 16.21 5.11 -0.69
CA ASP A 362 16.69 6.03 -1.71
C ASP A 362 15.72 7.20 -1.93
N ALA A 363 15.67 8.10 -0.95
CA ALA A 363 14.82 9.29 -1.01
C ALA A 363 15.10 10.16 -2.24
N LYS A 364 16.36 10.21 -2.73
CA LYS A 364 16.72 10.98 -3.92
C LYS A 364 16.00 10.42 -5.14
N TYR A 365 16.15 9.12 -5.40
CA TYR A 365 15.48 8.46 -6.52
C TYR A 365 13.96 8.66 -6.49
N CYS A 366 13.31 8.45 -5.33
CA CYS A 366 11.85 8.55 -5.29
C CYS A 366 11.37 10.02 -5.35
N ASN A 367 12.21 11.02 -5.01
CA ASN A 367 11.92 12.45 -5.29
C ASN A 367 11.98 12.73 -6.80
N ASP A 368 13.07 12.34 -7.46
CA ASP A 368 13.27 12.57 -8.90
C ASP A 368 12.15 11.88 -9.71
N TRP A 369 11.77 10.65 -9.34
CA TRP A 369 10.65 9.94 -9.96
C TRP A 369 9.29 10.62 -9.75
N ALA A 370 9.04 11.18 -8.55
CA ALA A 370 7.76 11.83 -8.27
C ALA A 370 7.62 13.15 -9.04
N GLU A 371 8.72 13.86 -9.27
CA GLU A 371 8.79 15.02 -10.17
C GLU A 371 8.38 14.63 -11.59
N ASP A 372 9.00 13.59 -12.17
CA ASP A 372 8.63 13.07 -13.50
C ASP A 372 7.13 12.67 -13.58
N LEU A 373 6.61 12.04 -12.51
CA LEU A 373 5.20 11.67 -12.41
C LEU A 373 4.29 12.90 -12.43
N ILE A 374 4.57 13.90 -11.59
CA ILE A 374 3.72 15.07 -11.47
C ILE A 374 3.74 15.86 -12.78
N GLU A 375 4.90 16.03 -13.40
CA GLU A 375 5.02 16.68 -14.71
C GLU A 375 4.20 15.95 -15.77
N PHE A 376 4.26 14.62 -15.81
CA PHE A 376 3.46 13.83 -16.74
C PHE A 376 1.95 14.11 -16.59
N TYR A 377 1.44 14.15 -15.36
CA TYR A 377 0.03 14.43 -15.10
C TYR A 377 -0.35 15.88 -15.43
N LEU A 378 0.50 16.85 -15.08
CA LEU A 378 0.25 18.27 -15.38
C LEU A 378 0.28 18.55 -16.89
N GLN A 379 1.22 17.95 -17.63
CA GLN A 379 1.31 18.10 -19.09
C GLN A 379 0.14 17.44 -19.83
N ASN A 380 -0.47 16.41 -19.24
CA ASN A 380 -1.59 15.67 -19.81
C ASN A 380 -2.93 15.98 -19.14
N ALA A 381 -3.03 17.06 -18.36
CA ALA A 381 -4.21 17.37 -17.55
C ALA A 381 -5.52 17.44 -18.38
N GLU A 382 -5.46 17.90 -19.63
CA GLU A 382 -6.61 17.98 -20.54
C GLU A 382 -6.97 16.64 -21.20
N ASN A 383 -6.14 15.61 -21.05
CA ASN A 383 -6.29 14.32 -21.71
C ASN A 383 -6.98 13.28 -20.82
N GLU A 384 -8.23 13.54 -20.44
CA GLU A 384 -9.04 12.64 -19.60
C GLU A 384 -9.09 11.20 -20.14
N LYS A 385 -9.16 11.04 -21.47
CA LYS A 385 -9.20 9.72 -22.13
C LYS A 385 -7.96 8.87 -21.84
N LEU A 386 -6.78 9.50 -21.78
CA LEU A 386 -5.54 8.81 -21.45
C LEU A 386 -5.61 8.24 -20.04
N PHE A 387 -6.02 9.04 -19.06
CA PHE A 387 -6.10 8.59 -17.67
C PHE A 387 -7.19 7.54 -17.46
N GLU A 388 -8.34 7.67 -18.12
CA GLU A 388 -9.39 6.65 -18.09
C GLU A 388 -8.89 5.31 -18.68
N GLN A 389 -8.10 5.36 -19.76
CA GLN A 389 -7.50 4.17 -20.34
C GLN A 389 -6.45 3.55 -19.40
N LEU A 390 -5.54 4.35 -18.84
CA LEU A 390 -4.54 3.90 -17.88
C LEU A 390 -5.19 3.23 -16.65
N PHE A 391 -6.28 3.80 -16.17
CA PHE A 391 -7.08 3.23 -15.10
C PHE A 391 -7.67 1.87 -15.50
N LYS A 392 -8.38 1.79 -16.63
CA LYS A 392 -8.97 0.54 -17.13
C LYS A 392 -7.92 -0.55 -17.35
N ASP A 393 -6.79 -0.19 -17.96
CA ASP A 393 -5.66 -1.10 -18.19
C ASP A 393 -5.11 -1.64 -16.87
N SER A 394 -5.07 -0.81 -15.83
CA SER A 394 -4.57 -1.21 -14.51
C SER A 394 -5.48 -2.25 -13.84
N ILE A 395 -6.79 -2.03 -13.87
CA ILE A 395 -7.79 -2.98 -13.37
C ILE A 395 -7.79 -4.27 -14.18
N PHE A 396 -7.74 -4.15 -15.51
CA PHE A 396 -7.70 -5.30 -16.41
C PHE A 396 -6.45 -6.14 -16.16
N SER A 397 -5.28 -5.52 -16.05
CA SER A 397 -4.02 -6.21 -15.79
C SER A 397 -4.04 -6.98 -14.47
N PHE A 398 -4.58 -6.38 -13.40
CA PHE A 398 -4.75 -7.06 -12.11
C PHE A 398 -5.64 -8.31 -12.25
N ARG A 399 -6.83 -8.15 -12.83
CA ARG A 399 -7.80 -9.25 -13.00
C ARG A 399 -7.25 -10.34 -13.92
N GLN A 400 -6.55 -9.97 -14.98
CA GLN A 400 -5.91 -10.89 -15.90
C GLN A 400 -4.79 -11.68 -15.22
N ALA A 401 -3.92 -11.02 -14.45
CA ALA A 401 -2.88 -11.68 -13.68
C ALA A 401 -3.49 -12.70 -12.70
N TYR A 402 -4.51 -12.30 -11.95
CA TYR A 402 -5.20 -13.18 -11.00
C TYR A 402 -5.93 -14.35 -11.69
N ALA A 403 -6.64 -14.11 -12.80
CA ALA A 403 -7.29 -15.16 -13.58
C ALA A 403 -6.26 -16.14 -14.18
N GLY A 404 -5.12 -15.63 -14.63
CA GLY A 404 -3.98 -16.44 -15.09
C GLY A 404 -3.46 -17.37 -14.00
N LEU A 405 -3.33 -16.89 -12.76
CA LEU A 405 -2.94 -17.72 -11.62
C LEU A 405 -3.96 -18.84 -11.35
N LYS A 406 -5.26 -18.53 -11.41
CA LYS A 406 -6.32 -19.55 -11.25
C LYS A 406 -6.25 -20.61 -12.34
N PHE A 407 -6.06 -20.20 -13.60
CA PHE A 407 -5.94 -21.09 -14.73
C PHE A 407 -4.70 -21.99 -14.64
N ASP A 408 -3.54 -21.43 -14.30
CA ASP A 408 -2.30 -22.18 -14.05
C ASP A 408 -2.51 -23.26 -12.98
N ASN A 409 -3.19 -22.92 -11.88
CA ASN A 409 -3.47 -23.86 -10.80
C ASN A 409 -4.46 -24.96 -11.23
N PHE A 410 -5.48 -24.61 -12.01
CA PHE A 410 -6.41 -25.59 -12.58
C PHE A 410 -5.67 -26.58 -13.48
N LYS A 411 -4.84 -26.07 -14.41
CA LYS A 411 -4.00 -26.88 -15.29
C LYS A 411 -3.07 -27.81 -14.49
N PHE A 412 -2.40 -27.27 -13.47
CA PHE A 412 -1.54 -28.06 -12.58
C PHE A 412 -2.31 -29.20 -11.87
N LYS A 413 -3.53 -28.93 -11.37
CA LYS A 413 -4.38 -29.94 -10.74
C LYS A 413 -4.85 -31.01 -11.73
N TRP A 414 -5.26 -30.58 -12.93
CA TRP A 414 -5.69 -31.45 -14.03
C TRP A 414 -4.57 -32.40 -14.47
N ASP A 415 -3.36 -31.87 -14.70
CA ASP A 415 -2.19 -32.65 -15.08
C ASP A 415 -1.82 -33.68 -14.00
N LYS A 416 -1.94 -33.31 -12.72
CA LYS A 416 -1.70 -34.22 -11.58
C LYS A 416 -2.74 -35.34 -11.50
N GLN A 417 -4.01 -35.06 -11.80
CA GLN A 417 -5.07 -36.08 -11.84
C GLN A 417 -4.84 -37.06 -12.99
N ASN A 418 -4.46 -36.57 -14.17
CA ASN A 418 -4.12 -37.39 -15.33
C ASN A 418 -2.83 -38.21 -15.16
N ALA A 419 -1.86 -37.70 -14.40
CA ALA A 419 -0.65 -38.44 -14.05
C ALA A 419 -0.94 -39.61 -13.09
N LYS A 420 -1.86 -39.40 -12.13
CA LYS A 420 -2.31 -40.45 -11.19
C LYS A 420 -3.14 -41.54 -11.87
N SER A 421 -4.01 -41.19 -12.83
CA SER A 421 -4.78 -42.18 -13.59
C SER A 421 -3.88 -43.05 -14.48
N LYS A 422 -2.78 -42.51 -15.02
CA LYS A 422 -1.76 -43.28 -15.76
C LYS A 422 -0.87 -44.18 -14.90
N THR A 423 -0.73 -43.92 -13.59
CA THR A 423 0.03 -44.81 -12.70
C THR A 423 -0.79 -46.00 -12.20
N ILE A 424 -2.13 -45.87 -12.16
CA ILE A 424 -3.04 -46.96 -11.74
C ILE A 424 -3.24 -48.01 -12.84
N SER A 425 -2.98 -47.67 -14.11
CA SER A 425 -3.14 -48.58 -15.25
C SER A 425 -1.92 -49.45 -15.57
N LYS A 426 -0.85 -49.44 -14.76
CA LYS A 426 0.21 -50.45 -14.89
C LYS A 426 -0.25 -51.75 -14.22
N PRO A 427 -0.51 -52.84 -14.97
CA PRO A 427 -0.88 -54.10 -14.38
C PRO A 427 0.27 -54.59 -13.48
N ARG A 428 -0.06 -54.85 -12.22
CA ARG A 428 0.83 -55.50 -11.25
C ARG A 428 1.40 -56.76 -11.93
N PRO A 429 2.72 -56.94 -12.04
CA PRO A 429 3.26 -58.13 -12.67
C PRO A 429 2.78 -59.33 -11.86
N LYS A 430 2.02 -60.23 -12.51
CA LYS A 430 1.58 -61.49 -11.91
C LYS A 430 2.83 -62.21 -11.40
N LYS A 431 2.98 -62.32 -10.08
CA LYS A 431 3.97 -63.20 -9.46
C LYS A 431 3.79 -64.59 -10.07
N LYS A 432 4.76 -65.03 -10.88
CA LYS A 432 4.85 -66.42 -11.31
C LYS A 432 4.94 -67.27 -10.04
N LYS A 433 3.91 -68.07 -9.82
CA LYS A 433 3.87 -69.15 -8.81
C LYS A 433 4.94 -70.16 -9.24
N LYS A 434 6.08 -70.20 -8.56
CA LYS A 434 7.01 -71.33 -8.64
C LYS A 434 6.40 -72.45 -7.81
N THR A 435 5.97 -73.51 -8.49
CA THR A 435 5.65 -74.82 -7.92
C THR A 435 6.95 -75.57 -7.65
N ASN A 436 7.09 -76.08 -6.41
CA ASN A 436 7.68 -77.32 -5.86
C ASN A 436 8.91 -77.95 -6.57
N ASP A 437 9.91 -78.58 -5.93
CA ASP A 437 9.88 -79.49 -4.78
C ASP A 437 11.27 -79.65 -4.12
N ALA A 438 11.26 -80.31 -2.96
CA ALA A 438 12.32 -80.49 -1.95
C ALA A 438 13.63 -81.21 -2.35
N THR A 439 14.72 -80.92 -1.63
CA THR A 439 15.64 -81.92 -1.02
C THR A 439 16.54 -81.25 0.03
N ALA A 440 16.96 -82.04 1.02
CA ALA A 440 17.24 -81.63 2.40
C ALA A 440 18.74 -81.47 2.79
N ALA A 441 18.93 -80.86 3.97
CA ALA A 441 20.07 -80.92 4.94
C ALA A 441 21.24 -79.88 4.81
N PRO A 442 22.01 -79.61 5.88
CA PRO A 442 21.65 -78.94 7.15
C PRO A 442 22.63 -77.77 7.51
N PRO A 443 22.54 -77.08 8.67
CA PRO A 443 23.19 -75.78 8.90
C PRO A 443 24.57 -75.88 9.56
N SER A 444 25.53 -75.03 9.16
CA SER A 444 26.81 -74.85 9.87
C SER A 444 27.05 -73.38 10.24
N MET A 445 27.25 -73.16 11.54
CA MET A 445 27.76 -71.94 12.17
C MET A 445 29.17 -71.58 11.67
N ILE A 446 29.51 -70.28 11.74
CA ILE A 446 30.80 -69.64 12.15
C ILE A 446 30.54 -68.12 12.03
N LYS A 447 30.29 -67.40 13.12
CA LYS A 447 31.22 -66.68 14.02
C LYS A 447 31.95 -65.49 13.38
N ASP A 448 31.65 -64.32 13.95
CA ASP A 448 32.42 -63.07 14.11
C ASP A 448 33.80 -62.95 13.46
N VAL A 449 34.02 -61.84 12.74
CA VAL A 449 35.14 -60.91 12.99
C VAL A 449 34.74 -59.47 12.59
N ARG A 450 34.45 -58.64 13.59
CA ARG A 450 34.70 -57.18 13.56
C ARG A 450 36.09 -56.98 14.14
N ALA A 451 37.05 -56.46 13.39
CA ALA A 451 38.20 -55.67 13.85
C ALA A 451 39.19 -55.45 12.70
N LEU A 452 39.88 -54.30 12.72
CA LEU A 452 40.90 -53.83 11.77
C LEU A 452 40.26 -53.23 10.49
N LEU A 453 40.10 -51.91 10.32
CA LEU A 453 41.06 -50.84 10.59
C LEU A 453 40.29 -49.51 10.79
N ALA A 454 40.31 -49.00 12.01
CA ALA A 454 40.25 -47.58 12.31
C ALA A 454 41.33 -47.34 13.35
N ASP A 455 42.38 -46.61 12.97
CA ASP A 455 42.89 -45.46 13.72
C ASP A 455 44.34 -45.12 13.36
N SER A 456 44.63 -43.83 13.58
CA SER A 456 45.93 -43.15 13.58
C SER A 456 46.40 -42.71 12.17
N THR A 457 46.65 -41.44 11.87
CA THR A 457 46.97 -40.26 12.69
C THR A 457 46.67 -38.95 11.95
N SER A 458 46.15 -37.99 12.71
CA SER A 458 46.18 -36.54 12.49
C SER A 458 47.60 -35.97 12.26
N PHE A 459 47.75 -34.92 11.44
CA PHE A 459 48.64 -33.78 11.73
C PHE A 459 48.26 -32.53 10.91
N HIS A 460 48.26 -31.38 11.59
CA HIS A 460 48.19 -29.99 11.11
C HIS A 460 49.29 -29.69 10.05
N GLU A 461 49.25 -28.67 9.18
CA GLU A 461 49.31 -27.23 9.51
C GLU A 461 49.24 -26.32 8.24
N LYS A 462 49.08 -25.02 8.48
CA LYS A 462 48.84 -23.86 7.59
C LYS A 462 49.87 -23.62 6.46
N SER A 463 49.45 -22.97 5.37
CA SER A 463 50.11 -21.73 4.86
C SER A 463 49.29 -20.98 3.80
N SER A 464 49.22 -19.67 3.99
CA SER A 464 48.80 -18.59 3.10
C SER A 464 49.62 -18.44 1.81
N VAL A 465 48.97 -17.99 0.74
CA VAL A 465 49.40 -16.84 -0.11
C VAL A 465 48.15 -16.05 -0.47
#